data_AF-A0A7X8HQJ3-F1
#
_entry.id   AF-A0A7X8HQJ3-F1
#
_cell.length_a   1.000
_cell.length_b   1.000
_cell.length_c   1.000
_cell.angle_alpha   90.00
_cell.angle_beta   90.00
_cell.angle_gamma   90.00
#
_symmetry.space_group_name_H-M   'P 1'
#
loop_
_entity.id
_entity.type
_entity.pdbx_description
1 polymer ?
#
loop_
_entity_poly.entity_id
_entity_poly.type
_entity_poly.pdbx_seq_one_letter_code
_entity_poly.pdbx_strand_id
1 'polypeptide(L)'
;MGHIHHIRNRKKGKHLNFKDRQFIEYLVKKAYPKKPSVRKLVGAIGCSESTIRRELKRGKVLQLSSELIEYESYSAEIAQQDYDYRATAKGPDLKIANDYAFVEYVEHKIIKEKYSPDAVIMELENNGFSHPETGVKFEARICTKTLYNYIDQGVFPSLTNRDLPREGKASKRKQRRVRRSYKNVDGKSIWERPKEANNRSEIGHWEMDCIEGT
;
A
#
# COMPACT_ATOMS: atom_id res chain seq x y z
N MET A 1 -40.55 17.60 -19.23
CA MET A 1 -40.05 16.24 -18.93
C MET A 1 -38.67 16.37 -18.29
N GLY A 2 -38.55 16.02 -17.01
CA GLY A 2 -37.28 16.14 -16.29
C GLY A 2 -36.23 15.18 -16.87
N HIS A 3 -35.04 15.69 -17.16
CA HIS A 3 -33.91 14.87 -17.56
C HIS A 3 -33.62 13.84 -16.46
N ILE A 4 -33.72 12.55 -16.79
CA ILE A 4 -33.27 11.47 -15.92
C ILE A 4 -31.74 11.59 -15.82
N HIS A 5 -31.26 12.27 -14.79
CA HIS A 5 -29.84 12.27 -14.49
C HIS A 5 -29.44 10.84 -14.11
N HIS A 6 -28.74 10.14 -15.00
CA HIS A 6 -28.03 8.92 -14.64
C HIS A 6 -26.86 9.30 -13.74
N ILE A 7 -27.15 9.47 -12.44
CA ILE A 7 -26.15 9.64 -11.40
C ILE A 7 -25.34 8.34 -11.38
N ARG A 8 -24.19 8.35 -12.07
CA ARG A 8 -23.26 7.23 -12.05
C ARG A 8 -22.71 7.13 -10.63
N ASN A 9 -23.20 6.18 -9.84
CA ASN A 9 -22.66 5.86 -8.50
C ASN A 9 -21.19 5.41 -8.54
N ARG A 10 -20.61 5.21 -9.73
CA ARG A 10 -19.27 4.65 -9.91
C ARG A 10 -18.40 5.56 -10.77
N LYS A 11 -17.24 5.96 -10.23
CA LYS A 11 -16.21 6.73 -10.95
C LYS A 11 -15.65 5.90 -12.12
N LYS A 12 -15.51 6.54 -13.30
CA LYS A 12 -14.91 5.92 -14.50
C LYS A 12 -13.49 5.41 -14.17
N GLY A 13 -13.12 4.26 -14.73
CA GLY A 13 -11.78 3.67 -14.56
C GLY A 13 -11.54 2.89 -13.26
N LYS A 14 -12.57 2.70 -12.42
CA LYS A 14 -12.42 1.91 -11.18
C LYS A 14 -12.79 0.43 -11.41
N HIS A 15 -11.94 -0.47 -10.93
CA HIS A 15 -12.17 -1.92 -10.89
C HIS A 15 -13.18 -2.31 -9.81
N LEU A 16 -13.88 -3.44 -9.99
CA LEU A 16 -14.82 -3.97 -8.99
C LEU A 16 -14.05 -4.15 -7.68
N ASN A 17 -14.60 -3.60 -6.60
CA ASN A 17 -14.04 -3.83 -5.27
C ASN A 17 -14.57 -5.18 -4.73
N PHE A 18 -14.01 -5.64 -3.61
CA PHE A 18 -14.46 -6.91 -3.02
C PHE A 18 -15.94 -6.89 -2.59
N LYS A 19 -16.45 -5.76 -2.09
CA LYS A 19 -17.87 -5.61 -1.72
C LYS A 19 -18.80 -5.76 -2.93
N ASP A 20 -18.42 -5.21 -4.08
CA ASP A 20 -19.15 -5.35 -5.34
C ASP A 20 -19.20 -6.83 -5.74
N ARG A 21 -18.07 -7.55 -5.62
CA ARG A 21 -17.99 -8.98 -5.90
C ARG A 21 -18.86 -9.80 -4.95
N GLN A 22 -18.81 -9.54 -3.65
CA GLN A 22 -19.68 -10.18 -2.66
C GLN A 22 -21.16 -9.93 -2.97
N PHE A 23 -21.50 -8.74 -3.46
CA PHE A 23 -22.85 -8.43 -3.86
C PHE A 23 -23.28 -9.18 -5.13
N ILE A 24 -22.40 -9.36 -6.12
CA ILE A 24 -22.63 -10.25 -7.27
C ILE A 24 -22.93 -11.66 -6.78
N GLU A 25 -22.09 -12.19 -5.89
CA GLU A 25 -22.24 -13.53 -5.34
C GLU A 25 -23.58 -13.71 -4.63
N TYR A 26 -23.97 -12.75 -3.78
CA TYR A 26 -25.28 -12.76 -3.14
C TYR A 26 -26.43 -12.80 -4.17
N LEU A 27 -26.37 -11.98 -5.23
CA LEU A 27 -27.41 -11.94 -6.26
C LEU A 27 -27.46 -13.23 -7.11
N VAL A 28 -26.31 -13.86 -7.36
CA VAL A 28 -26.21 -15.15 -8.06
C VAL A 28 -26.80 -16.25 -7.18
N LYS A 29 -26.41 -16.32 -5.90
CA LYS A 29 -26.97 -17.31 -4.95
C LYS A 29 -28.46 -17.15 -4.76
N LYS A 30 -28.96 -15.91 -4.65
CA LYS A 30 -30.41 -15.63 -4.51
C LYS A 30 -31.22 -16.02 -5.76
N ALA A 31 -30.61 -16.08 -6.93
CA ALA A 31 -31.28 -16.46 -8.16
C ALA A 31 -31.37 -17.99 -8.35
N TYR A 32 -30.56 -18.77 -7.62
CA TYR A 32 -30.54 -20.23 -7.68
C TYR A 32 -31.95 -20.82 -7.50
N PRO A 33 -32.35 -21.84 -8.30
CA PRO A 33 -31.55 -22.60 -9.28
C PRO A 33 -31.37 -21.92 -10.65
N LYS A 34 -31.99 -20.76 -10.89
CA LYS A 34 -31.92 -20.05 -12.16
C LYS A 34 -30.67 -19.16 -12.21
N LYS A 35 -30.15 -18.93 -13.42
CA LYS A 35 -29.08 -17.94 -13.62
C LYS A 35 -29.65 -16.52 -13.53
N PRO A 36 -29.03 -15.58 -12.79
CA PRO A 36 -29.49 -14.20 -12.75
C PRO A 36 -29.36 -13.55 -14.13
N SER A 37 -30.33 -12.71 -14.50
CA SER A 37 -30.21 -11.90 -15.70
C SER A 37 -29.04 -10.93 -15.58
N VAL A 38 -28.14 -10.93 -16.57
CA VAL A 38 -26.98 -10.03 -16.61
C VAL A 38 -27.42 -8.57 -16.54
N ARG A 39 -28.56 -8.22 -17.15
CA ARG A 39 -29.14 -6.87 -17.08
C ARG A 39 -29.52 -6.45 -15.66
N LYS A 40 -29.98 -7.41 -14.83
CA LYS A 40 -30.30 -7.18 -13.42
C LYS A 40 -29.03 -6.90 -12.60
N LEU A 41 -27.95 -7.65 -12.85
CA LEU A 41 -26.65 -7.43 -12.20
C LEU A 41 -26.05 -6.07 -12.60
N VAL A 42 -26.14 -5.71 -13.88
CA VAL A 42 -25.74 -4.40 -14.39
C VAL A 42 -26.48 -3.27 -13.69
N GLY A 43 -27.81 -3.37 -13.56
CA GLY A 43 -28.62 -2.39 -12.85
C GLY A 43 -28.30 -2.29 -11.36
N ALA A 44 -28.00 -3.42 -10.71
CA ALA A 44 -27.67 -3.47 -9.29
C ALA A 44 -26.28 -2.88 -8.96
N ILE A 45 -25.30 -3.06 -9.84
CA ILE A 45 -23.89 -2.69 -9.59
C ILE A 45 -23.48 -1.38 -10.28
N GLY A 46 -24.17 -1.01 -11.35
CA GLY A 46 -23.88 0.20 -12.11
C GLY A 46 -22.60 0.11 -12.95
N CYS A 47 -22.25 -1.08 -13.46
CA CYS A 47 -21.14 -1.28 -14.39
C CYS A 47 -21.62 -1.86 -15.73
N SER A 48 -20.80 -1.75 -16.78
CA SER A 48 -21.17 -2.26 -18.11
C SER A 48 -21.40 -3.78 -18.12
N GLU A 49 -22.26 -4.23 -19.03
CA GLU A 49 -22.55 -5.64 -19.24
C GLU A 49 -21.28 -6.47 -19.50
N SER A 50 -20.36 -5.96 -20.32
CA SER A 50 -19.08 -6.63 -20.61
C SER A 50 -18.22 -6.80 -19.36
N THR A 51 -18.31 -5.90 -18.38
CA THR A 51 -17.59 -6.02 -17.10
C THR A 51 -18.21 -7.11 -16.23
N ILE A 52 -19.54 -7.15 -16.10
CA ILE A 52 -20.23 -8.23 -15.37
C ILE A 52 -19.93 -9.59 -15.99
N ARG A 53 -20.01 -9.72 -17.31
CA ARG A 53 -19.75 -11.01 -18.00
C ARG A 53 -18.33 -11.51 -17.77
N ARG A 54 -17.33 -10.62 -17.86
CA ARG A 54 -15.92 -10.96 -17.55
C ARG A 54 -15.74 -11.34 -16.09
N GLU A 55 -16.41 -10.65 -15.17
CA GLU A 55 -16.36 -10.95 -13.76
C GLU A 55 -16.97 -12.31 -13.43
N LEU A 56 -18.17 -12.59 -13.94
CA LEU A 56 -18.83 -13.90 -13.77
C LEU A 56 -17.99 -15.03 -14.32
N LYS A 57 -17.31 -14.81 -15.46
CA LYS A 57 -16.35 -15.78 -16.01
C LYS A 57 -15.14 -15.98 -15.09
N ARG A 58 -14.64 -14.92 -14.46
CA ARG A 58 -13.49 -14.96 -13.55
C ARG A 58 -13.79 -15.79 -12.30
N GLY A 59 -14.91 -15.54 -11.64
CA GLY A 59 -15.28 -16.23 -10.40
C GLY A 59 -16.11 -17.50 -10.59
N LYS A 60 -16.16 -18.06 -11.80
CA LYS A 60 -16.98 -19.24 -12.09
C LYS A 60 -16.46 -20.45 -11.33
N VAL A 61 -17.32 -21.09 -10.56
CA VAL A 61 -17.00 -22.28 -9.76
C VAL A 61 -18.10 -23.34 -9.93
N LEU A 62 -17.74 -24.61 -9.78
CA LEU A 62 -18.71 -25.70 -9.63
C LEU A 62 -18.98 -25.91 -8.13
N GLN A 63 -20.26 -25.97 -7.76
CA GLN A 63 -20.71 -26.24 -6.39
C GLN A 63 -21.67 -27.42 -6.38
N LEU A 64 -21.79 -28.10 -5.25
CA LEU A 64 -22.75 -29.19 -5.03
C LEU A 64 -23.99 -28.65 -4.32
N SER A 65 -25.17 -29.04 -4.80
CA SER A 65 -26.42 -28.80 -4.09
C SER A 65 -26.58 -29.75 -2.90
N SER A 66 -27.61 -29.54 -2.08
CA SER A 66 -27.96 -30.47 -1.00
C SER A 66 -28.28 -31.88 -1.49
N GLU A 67 -28.69 -32.01 -2.74
CA GLU A 67 -28.96 -33.29 -3.42
C GLU A 67 -27.70 -33.87 -4.09
N LEU A 68 -26.52 -33.28 -3.82
CA LEU A 68 -25.23 -33.65 -4.42
C LEU A 68 -25.19 -33.51 -5.95
N ILE A 69 -26.00 -32.59 -6.49
CA ILE A 69 -26.00 -32.26 -7.92
C ILE A 69 -25.05 -31.09 -8.16
N GLU A 70 -24.11 -31.25 -9.09
CA GLU A 70 -23.19 -30.19 -9.47
C GLU A 70 -23.91 -29.07 -10.24
N TYR A 71 -23.60 -27.81 -9.90
CA TYR A 71 -24.10 -26.65 -10.62
C TYR A 71 -23.06 -25.53 -10.70
N GLU A 72 -23.16 -24.72 -11.75
CA GLU A 72 -22.30 -23.54 -11.94
C GLU A 72 -22.76 -22.39 -11.04
N SER A 73 -21.85 -21.88 -10.23
CA SER A 73 -22.04 -20.74 -9.33
C SER A 73 -20.94 -19.69 -9.54
N TYR A 74 -21.00 -18.61 -8.78
CA TYR A 74 -19.99 -17.56 -8.74
C TYR A 74 -19.46 -17.39 -7.32
N SER A 75 -18.13 -17.35 -7.17
CA SER A 75 -17.45 -17.07 -5.91
C SER A 75 -16.71 -15.73 -5.99
N ALA A 76 -17.03 -14.80 -5.09
CA ALA A 76 -16.33 -13.53 -4.99
C ALA A 76 -14.87 -13.72 -4.57
N GLU A 77 -14.61 -14.73 -3.74
CA GLU A 77 -13.28 -15.07 -3.23
C GLU A 77 -12.35 -15.51 -4.37
N ILE A 78 -12.79 -16.47 -5.19
CA ILE A 78 -12.01 -16.93 -6.35
C ILE A 78 -11.78 -15.78 -7.35
N ALA A 79 -12.81 -14.94 -7.56
CA ALA A 79 -12.66 -13.79 -8.44
C ALA A 79 -11.68 -12.73 -7.90
N GLN A 80 -11.61 -12.56 -6.59
CA GLN A 80 -10.66 -11.68 -5.91
C GLN A 80 -9.25 -12.25 -5.99
N GLN A 81 -9.07 -13.54 -5.71
CA GLN A 81 -7.79 -14.24 -5.81
C GLN A 81 -7.20 -14.18 -7.23
N ASP A 82 -7.98 -14.42 -8.29
CA ASP A 82 -7.51 -14.25 -9.68
C ASP A 82 -7.13 -12.78 -9.97
N TYR A 83 -7.89 -11.82 -9.44
CA TYR A 83 -7.56 -10.40 -9.62
C TYR A 83 -6.24 -10.04 -8.94
N ASP A 84 -6.00 -10.51 -7.72
CA ASP A 84 -4.80 -10.25 -6.94
C ASP A 84 -3.58 -10.97 -7.53
N TYR A 85 -3.75 -12.22 -7.97
CA TYR A 85 -2.72 -12.97 -8.68
C TYR A 85 -2.32 -12.26 -9.98
N ARG A 86 -3.27 -11.80 -10.81
CA ARG A 86 -2.92 -11.01 -12.00
C ARG A 86 -2.32 -9.66 -11.66
N ALA A 87 -2.57 -9.14 -10.47
CA ALA A 87 -1.95 -7.90 -10.01
C ALA A 87 -0.48 -8.10 -9.60
N THR A 88 -0.03 -9.32 -9.26
CA THR A 88 1.39 -9.58 -8.96
C THR A 88 2.27 -9.48 -10.22
N ALA A 89 1.71 -9.76 -11.40
CA ALA A 89 2.37 -9.58 -12.69
C ALA A 89 2.50 -8.10 -13.12
N LYS A 90 2.13 -7.14 -12.27
CA LYS A 90 2.30 -5.71 -12.55
C LYS A 90 3.68 -5.24 -12.13
N GLY A 91 4.24 -4.35 -12.94
CA GLY A 91 5.51 -3.70 -12.66
C GLY A 91 6.65 -4.29 -13.48
N PRO A 92 7.86 -3.71 -13.34
CA PRO A 92 9.05 -4.25 -13.97
C PRO A 92 9.51 -5.54 -13.26
N ASP A 93 10.12 -6.44 -14.01
CA ASP A 93 10.75 -7.64 -13.46
C ASP A 93 11.89 -7.27 -12.49
N LEU A 94 12.18 -8.18 -11.56
CA LEU A 94 13.29 -8.01 -10.61
C LEU A 94 14.62 -7.98 -11.37
N LYS A 95 15.47 -6.99 -11.07
CA LYS A 95 16.78 -6.84 -11.73
C LYS A 95 17.74 -8.01 -11.49
N ILE A 96 17.52 -8.75 -10.41
CA ILE A 96 18.33 -9.89 -9.99
C ILE A 96 17.82 -11.22 -10.57
N ALA A 97 16.61 -11.25 -11.16
CA ALA A 97 15.90 -12.50 -11.47
C ALA A 97 16.72 -13.52 -12.29
N ASN A 98 17.60 -13.04 -13.18
CA ASN A 98 18.41 -13.90 -14.05
C ASN A 98 19.91 -13.90 -13.69
N ASP A 99 20.35 -13.09 -12.73
CA ASP A 99 21.77 -12.93 -12.39
C ASP A 99 22.13 -13.72 -11.14
N TYR A 100 22.21 -15.04 -11.29
CA TYR A 100 22.54 -15.96 -10.19
C TYR A 100 23.95 -15.74 -9.63
N ALA A 101 24.90 -15.35 -10.49
CA ALA A 101 26.27 -15.05 -10.07
C ALA A 101 26.31 -13.84 -9.13
N PHE A 102 25.51 -12.80 -9.43
CA PHE A 102 25.36 -11.65 -8.56
C PHE A 102 24.76 -12.03 -7.20
N VAL A 103 23.72 -12.89 -7.19
CA VAL A 103 23.10 -13.38 -5.95
C VAL A 103 24.13 -14.07 -5.07
N GLU A 104 24.85 -15.06 -5.62
CA GLU A 104 25.84 -15.84 -4.90
C GLU A 104 26.95 -14.96 -4.31
N TYR A 105 27.44 -14.00 -5.10
CA TYR A 105 28.46 -13.04 -4.66
C TYR A 105 27.98 -12.21 -3.46
N VAL A 106 26.78 -11.65 -3.56
CA VAL A 106 26.18 -10.83 -2.48
C VAL A 106 25.95 -11.67 -1.23
N GLU A 107 25.42 -12.89 -1.37
CA GLU A 107 25.21 -13.80 -0.24
C GLU A 107 26.54 -14.14 0.44
N HIS A 108 27.58 -14.48 -0.32
CA HIS A 108 28.90 -14.76 0.21
C HIS A 108 29.45 -13.57 1.02
N LYS A 109 29.45 -12.37 0.44
CA LYS A 109 29.97 -11.15 1.09
C LYS A 109 29.23 -10.81 2.38
N ILE A 110 27.90 -10.90 2.39
CA ILE A 110 27.12 -10.51 3.58
C ILE A 110 27.16 -11.61 4.63
N ILE A 111 27.01 -12.89 4.25
CA ILE A 111 26.89 -13.99 5.21
C ILE A 111 28.26 -14.39 5.77
N LYS A 112 29.28 -14.55 4.90
CA LYS A 112 30.61 -15.03 5.29
C LYS A 112 31.52 -13.87 5.73
N GLU A 113 31.61 -12.82 4.94
CA GLU A 113 32.52 -11.70 5.22
C GLU A 113 31.89 -10.62 6.12
N LYS A 114 30.58 -10.72 6.43
CA LYS A 114 29.84 -9.78 7.29
C LYS A 114 29.82 -8.34 6.78
N TYR A 115 29.86 -8.17 5.46
CA TYR A 115 29.72 -6.86 4.84
C TYR A 115 28.31 -6.31 5.03
N SER A 116 28.18 -4.98 5.10
CA SER A 116 26.88 -4.33 4.97
C SER A 116 26.45 -4.31 3.50
N PRO A 117 25.14 -4.32 3.19
CA PRO A 117 24.66 -4.18 1.81
C PRO A 117 25.24 -2.95 1.09
N ASP A 118 25.45 -1.86 1.82
CA ASP A 118 26.05 -0.64 1.29
C ASP A 118 27.54 -0.83 0.94
N ALA A 119 28.29 -1.55 1.79
CA ALA A 119 29.68 -1.89 1.51
C ALA A 119 29.82 -2.77 0.25
N VAL A 120 28.93 -3.73 0.05
CA VAL A 120 28.92 -4.59 -1.14
C VAL A 120 28.67 -3.77 -2.40
N ILE A 121 27.69 -2.86 -2.39
CA ILE A 121 27.41 -2.01 -3.54
C ILE A 121 28.56 -1.05 -3.83
N MET A 122 29.16 -0.42 -2.81
CA MET A 122 30.33 0.44 -3.00
C MET A 122 31.51 -0.31 -3.64
N GLU A 123 31.78 -1.54 -3.21
CA GLU A 123 32.82 -2.40 -3.80
C GLU A 123 32.52 -2.69 -5.28
N LEU A 124 31.26 -3.06 -5.58
CA LEU A 124 30.83 -3.32 -6.95
C LEU A 124 30.90 -2.07 -7.83
N GLU A 125 30.52 -0.90 -7.32
CA GLU A 125 30.63 0.37 -8.05
C GLU A 125 32.10 0.70 -8.39
N ASN A 126 33.02 0.50 -7.44
CA ASN A 126 34.45 0.72 -7.66
C ASN A 126 35.04 -0.25 -8.72
N ASN A 127 34.53 -1.48 -8.77
CA ASN A 127 34.97 -2.51 -9.73
C ASN A 127 34.14 -2.52 -11.04
N GLY A 128 33.24 -1.56 -11.23
CA GLY A 128 32.42 -1.44 -12.43
C GLY A 128 31.37 -2.54 -12.62
N PHE A 129 30.83 -3.08 -11.52
CA PHE A 129 29.93 -4.25 -11.46
C PHE A 129 30.55 -5.49 -12.10
N SER A 130 31.82 -5.72 -11.81
CA SER A 130 32.53 -6.94 -12.21
C SER A 130 32.89 -7.75 -10.97
N HIS A 131 32.84 -9.07 -11.08
CA HIS A 131 33.32 -9.97 -10.05
C HIS A 131 34.81 -9.70 -9.81
N PRO A 132 35.26 -9.39 -8.58
CA PRO A 132 36.64 -8.99 -8.32
C PRO A 132 37.65 -10.10 -8.64
N GLU A 133 37.28 -11.37 -8.43
CA GLU A 133 38.16 -12.51 -8.73
C GLU A 133 38.09 -12.96 -10.20
N THR A 134 36.89 -13.25 -10.70
CA THR A 134 36.68 -13.80 -12.05
C THR A 134 36.72 -12.73 -13.15
N GLY A 135 36.53 -11.45 -12.83
CA GLY A 135 36.45 -10.35 -13.81
C GLY A 135 35.18 -10.33 -14.66
N VAL A 136 34.25 -11.27 -14.46
CA VAL A 136 32.99 -11.36 -15.19
C VAL A 136 32.06 -10.22 -14.76
N LYS A 137 31.44 -9.53 -15.72
CA LYS A 137 30.48 -8.47 -15.44
C LYS A 137 29.14 -9.04 -15.01
N PHE A 138 28.58 -8.51 -13.94
CA PHE A 138 27.21 -8.76 -13.54
C PHE A 138 26.25 -8.04 -14.49
N GLU A 139 25.13 -8.68 -14.80
CA GLU A 139 24.05 -8.08 -15.57
C GLU A 139 23.22 -7.13 -14.68
N ALA A 140 23.07 -7.50 -13.40
CA ALA A 140 22.32 -6.74 -12.43
C ALA A 140 23.06 -5.46 -12.00
N ARG A 141 22.47 -4.30 -12.33
CA ARG A 141 22.91 -2.99 -11.81
C ARG A 141 21.89 -2.43 -10.84
N ILE A 142 22.20 -2.55 -9.55
CA ILE A 142 21.34 -2.11 -8.45
C ILE A 142 22.08 -1.12 -7.54
N CYS A 143 21.32 -0.26 -6.87
CA CYS A 143 21.83 0.60 -5.82
C CYS A 143 21.57 0.00 -4.44
N THR A 144 22.21 0.54 -3.39
CA THR A 144 22.07 0.09 -1.99
C THR A 144 20.61 -0.06 -1.56
N LYS A 145 19.76 0.92 -1.89
CA LYS A 145 18.33 0.89 -1.53
C LYS A 145 17.60 -0.30 -2.14
N THR A 146 17.90 -0.63 -3.39
CA THR A 146 17.30 -1.77 -4.08
C THR A 146 17.76 -3.08 -3.46
N LEU A 147 19.04 -3.18 -3.07
CA LEU A 147 19.55 -4.35 -2.37
C LEU A 147 18.83 -4.58 -1.03
N TYR A 148 18.71 -3.53 -0.19
CA TYR A 148 17.93 -3.64 1.05
C TYR A 148 16.47 -4.04 0.80
N ASN A 149 15.80 -3.43 -0.17
CA ASN A 149 14.41 -3.78 -0.50
C ASN A 149 14.27 -5.26 -0.90
N TYR A 150 15.23 -5.81 -1.64
CA TYR A 150 15.20 -7.22 -2.04
C TYR A 150 15.47 -8.18 -0.88
N ILE A 151 16.33 -7.80 0.06
CA ILE A 151 16.55 -8.57 1.31
C ILE A 151 15.27 -8.54 2.16
N ASP A 152 14.64 -7.38 2.31
CA ASP A 152 13.38 -7.22 3.05
C ASP A 152 12.22 -8.02 2.42
N GLN A 153 12.19 -8.12 1.08
CA GLN A 153 11.23 -8.93 0.34
C GLN A 153 11.51 -10.44 0.39
N GLY A 154 12.68 -10.85 0.89
CA GLY A 154 13.08 -12.26 0.92
C GLY A 154 13.35 -12.83 -0.48
N VAL A 155 13.85 -12.01 -1.41
CA VAL A 155 14.18 -12.44 -2.79
C VAL A 155 15.41 -13.37 -2.80
N PHE A 156 16.29 -13.23 -1.82
CA PHE A 156 17.49 -14.04 -1.69
C PHE A 156 17.18 -15.40 -1.04
N PRO A 157 17.73 -16.53 -1.55
CA PRO A 157 17.48 -17.86 -0.98
C PRO A 157 18.00 -18.05 0.45
N SER A 158 19.21 -17.57 0.74
CA SER A 158 19.93 -17.83 1.99
C SER A 158 20.06 -16.57 2.85
N LEU A 159 20.08 -15.39 2.22
CA LEU A 159 20.28 -14.11 2.89
C LEU A 159 18.97 -13.54 3.45
N THR A 160 18.95 -13.29 4.75
CA THR A 160 17.83 -12.65 5.44
C THR A 160 18.27 -11.42 6.21
N ASN A 161 17.30 -10.65 6.72
CA ASN A 161 17.59 -9.50 7.57
C ASN A 161 18.42 -9.82 8.82
N ARG A 162 18.46 -11.08 9.28
CA ARG A 162 19.24 -11.52 10.45
C ARG A 162 20.74 -11.56 10.19
N ASP A 163 21.13 -11.70 8.93
CA ASP A 163 22.53 -11.80 8.53
C ASP A 163 23.19 -10.41 8.41
N LEU A 164 22.38 -9.36 8.36
CA LEU A 164 22.84 -7.97 8.31
C LEU A 164 23.54 -7.58 9.63
N PRO A 165 24.58 -6.72 9.58
CA PRO A 165 25.32 -6.30 10.78
C PRO A 165 24.47 -5.70 11.92
N ARG A 166 23.27 -5.16 11.61
CA ARG A 166 22.32 -4.63 12.59
C ARG A 166 21.04 -5.44 12.71
N GLU A 167 20.91 -6.57 12.01
CA GLU A 167 19.71 -7.42 12.02
C GLU A 167 18.40 -6.66 11.66
N GLY A 168 18.49 -5.61 10.85
CA GLY A 168 17.37 -4.70 10.57
C GLY A 168 16.95 -3.80 11.74
N LYS A 169 17.68 -3.80 12.86
CA LYS A 169 17.37 -2.97 14.04
C LYS A 169 17.82 -1.52 13.81
N ALA A 170 16.84 -0.61 13.81
CA ALA A 170 17.11 0.81 13.88
C ALA A 170 17.66 1.19 15.27
N SER A 171 18.67 2.07 15.30
CA SER A 171 19.13 2.67 16.55
C SER A 171 17.98 3.48 17.16
N LYS A 172 17.53 3.10 18.36
CA LYS A 172 16.49 3.85 19.07
C LYS A 172 17.07 5.19 19.48
N ARG A 173 16.65 6.28 18.80
CA ARG A 173 16.98 7.64 19.22
C ARG A 173 16.40 7.85 20.62
N LYS A 174 17.25 8.09 21.62
CA LYS A 174 16.79 8.49 22.95
C LYS A 174 16.05 9.83 22.80
N GLN A 175 14.72 9.80 22.88
CA GLN A 175 13.95 11.04 22.93
C GLN A 175 14.19 11.70 24.28
N ARG A 176 14.87 12.85 24.28
CA ARG A 176 14.92 13.73 25.43
C ARG A 176 13.51 14.27 25.65
N ARG A 177 12.88 13.93 26.78
CA ARG A 177 11.57 14.48 27.15
C ARG A 177 11.68 16.01 27.15
N VAL A 178 11.03 16.66 26.20
CA VAL A 178 10.88 18.12 26.20
C VAL A 178 9.88 18.43 27.30
N ARG A 179 10.33 19.07 28.39
CA ARG A 179 9.42 19.62 29.38
C ARG A 179 8.68 20.78 28.71
N ARG A 180 7.35 20.74 28.68
CA ARG A 180 6.56 21.91 28.28
C ARG A 180 6.79 22.99 29.32
N SER A 181 7.28 24.15 28.89
CA SER A 181 7.28 25.34 29.74
C SER A 181 5.83 25.81 29.85
N TYR A 182 5.28 25.82 31.06
CA TYR A 182 3.94 26.35 31.33
C TYR A 182 3.94 27.87 31.59
N LYS A 183 5.09 28.54 31.42
CA LYS A 183 5.19 29.98 31.66
C LYS A 183 5.12 30.72 30.33
N ASN A 184 3.97 31.36 30.06
CA ASN A 184 3.92 32.55 29.21
C ASN A 184 4.58 33.69 29.99
N VAL A 185 5.91 33.80 29.90
CA VAL A 185 6.67 34.77 30.71
C VAL A 185 6.39 36.23 30.28
N ASP A 186 5.92 36.44 29.05
CA ASP A 186 5.82 37.77 28.44
C ASP A 186 4.36 38.27 28.21
N GLY A 187 3.35 37.53 28.67
CA GLY A 187 1.95 37.94 28.53
C GLY A 187 1.54 38.92 29.64
N LYS A 188 1.11 40.14 29.29
CA LYS A 188 0.52 41.08 30.26
C LYS A 188 -0.81 40.53 30.77
N SER A 189 -1.09 40.75 32.06
CA SER A 189 -2.35 40.31 32.65
C SER A 189 -3.52 41.19 32.19
N ILE A 190 -4.74 40.65 32.19
CA ILE A 190 -5.96 41.41 31.87
C ILE A 190 -6.17 42.63 32.79
N TRP A 191 -5.59 42.60 33.99
CA TRP A 191 -5.69 43.67 34.97
C TRP A 191 -4.80 44.87 34.64
N GLU A 192 -3.72 44.66 33.89
CA GLU A 192 -2.76 45.71 33.51
C GLU A 192 -3.17 46.47 32.24
N ARG A 193 -4.38 46.23 31.71
CA ARG A 193 -4.84 46.86 30.48
C ARG A 193 -5.24 48.33 30.70
N PRO A 194 -5.00 49.21 29.70
CA PRO A 194 -5.38 50.61 29.76
C PRO A 194 -6.90 50.80 29.85
N LYS A 195 -7.34 51.93 30.43
CA LYS A 195 -8.76 52.24 30.65
C LYS A 195 -9.50 52.54 29.34
N GLU A 196 -8.76 53.03 28.36
CA GLU A 196 -9.19 53.36 27.01
C GLU A 196 -9.65 52.09 26.26
N ALA A 197 -8.93 50.99 26.42
CA ALA A 197 -9.33 49.67 25.89
C ALA A 197 -10.59 49.14 26.57
N ASN A 198 -10.78 49.46 27.84
CA ASN A 198 -11.97 49.14 28.64
C ASN A 198 -13.24 49.80 28.10
N ASN A 199 -13.11 51.09 27.81
CA ASN A 199 -14.19 51.93 27.31
C ASN A 199 -14.34 51.85 25.78
N ARG A 200 -13.48 51.08 25.10
CA ARG A 200 -13.41 50.93 23.64
C ARG A 200 -13.35 52.28 22.92
N SER A 201 -12.60 53.22 23.47
CA SER A 201 -12.55 54.60 22.99
C SER A 201 -11.62 54.82 21.79
N GLU A 202 -10.72 53.87 21.50
CA GLU A 202 -9.77 53.93 20.39
C GLU A 202 -10.04 52.88 19.32
N ILE A 203 -9.72 53.22 18.08
CA ILE A 203 -9.88 52.32 16.93
C ILE A 203 -8.89 51.15 17.08
N GLY A 204 -9.40 49.92 17.09
CA GLY A 204 -8.61 48.71 17.34
C GLY A 204 -8.96 47.94 18.62
N HIS A 205 -9.75 48.51 19.54
CA HIS A 205 -10.20 47.85 20.78
C HIS A 205 -11.62 47.25 20.68
N TRP A 206 -11.95 46.63 19.55
CA TRP A 206 -13.29 46.13 19.24
C TRP A 206 -13.45 44.60 19.42
N GLU A 207 -12.35 43.84 19.42
CA GLU A 207 -12.37 42.41 19.72
C GLU A 207 -12.45 42.16 21.24
N MET A 208 -13.08 41.05 21.62
CA MET A 208 -13.20 40.61 23.01
C MET A 208 -12.05 39.64 23.32
N ASP A 209 -11.26 39.94 24.35
CA ASP A 209 -10.10 39.12 24.70
C ASP A 209 -10.51 37.68 25.06
N CYS A 210 -9.83 36.69 24.47
CA CYS A 210 -9.96 35.29 24.86
C CYS A 210 -9.12 35.02 26.11
N ILE A 211 -9.77 34.63 27.21
CA ILE A 211 -9.10 34.26 28.46
C ILE A 211 -8.77 32.76 28.42
N GLU A 212 -7.49 32.39 28.49
CA GLU A 212 -7.09 31.03 28.82
C GLU A 212 -7.11 30.86 30.35
N GLY A 213 -7.99 30.01 30.85
CA GLY A 213 -7.93 29.54 32.24
C GLY A 213 -6.79 28.55 32.41
N THR A 214 -6.08 28.63 33.54
CA THR A 214 -5.09 27.64 33.96
C THR A 214 -5.72 26.30 34.29
#